data_AF-A0A3C1KNS9-F1
#
_entry.id   AF-A0A3C1KNS9-F1
#
_cell.length_a   1.000
_cell.length_b   1.000
_cell.length_c   1.000
_cell.angle_alpha   90.00
_cell.angle_beta   90.00
_cell.angle_gamma   90.00
#
_symmetry.space_group_name_H-M   'P 1'
#
loop_
_entity.id
_entity.type
_entity.pdbx_description
1 polymer ?
#
loop_
_entity_poly.entity_id
_entity_poly.type
_entity_poly.pdbx_seq_one_letter_code
_entity_poly.pdbx_strand_id
1 'polypeptide(L)' 'MLDTLKQDWLGNVRGDLLAGLVVALALIPEAIAFSIIAGVDPKVGLYASFCIAVVIAFTGGRPGMISAAT' A
#
# COMPACT_ATOMS: atom_id res chain seq x y z
N MET A 1 -9.19 12.11 21.02
CA MET A 1 -8.26 12.31 19.87
C MET A 1 -7.08 11.34 19.96
N LEU A 2 -6.33 11.32 21.06
CA LEU A 2 -5.29 10.29 21.29
C LEU A 2 -5.87 8.87 21.36
N ASP A 3 -7.04 8.68 22.00
CA ASP A 3 -7.68 7.36 22.08
C ASP A 3 -8.17 6.85 20.72
N THR A 4 -8.61 7.75 19.84
CA THR A 4 -9.02 7.44 18.47
C THR A 4 -7.83 6.96 17.65
N LEU A 5 -6.69 7.67 17.71
CA LEU A 5 -5.45 7.24 17.06
C LEU A 5 -4.97 5.88 17.58
N LYS A 6 -5.14 5.63 18.88
CA LYS A 6 -4.76 4.36 19.50
C LYS A 6 -5.65 3.21 19.04
N GLN A 7 -6.94 3.46 18.86
CA GLN A 7 -7.88 2.49 18.28
C GLN A 7 -7.64 2.27 16.78
N ASP A 8 -7.32 3.31 16.01
CA ASP A 8 -7.03 3.19 14.59
C ASP A 8 -5.74 2.40 14.32
N TRP A 9 -4.70 2.61 15.14
CA TRP A 9 -3.41 1.93 14.95
C TRP A 9 -3.32 0.54 15.60
N LEU A 10 -4.01 0.32 16.72
CA LEU A 10 -3.86 -0.90 17.52
C LEU A 10 -5.17 -1.66 17.74
N GLY A 11 -6.29 -1.14 17.25
CA GLY A 11 -7.61 -1.75 17.44
C GLY A 11 -7.79 -3.06 16.67
N ASN A 12 -7.15 -3.22 15.51
CA ASN A 12 -7.31 -4.42 14.67
C ASN A 12 -6.02 -4.89 13.97
N VAL A 13 -4.94 -5.04 14.74
CA VAL A 13 -3.63 -5.45 14.22
C VAL A 13 -3.67 -6.72 13.35
N ARG A 14 -4.51 -7.71 13.70
CA ARG A 14 -4.64 -8.95 12.91
C ARG A 14 -5.29 -8.69 11.54
N GLY A 15 -6.37 -7.90 11.53
CA GLY A 15 -7.05 -7.53 10.29
C GLY A 15 -6.14 -6.70 9.39
N ASP A 16 -5.43 -5.74 9.96
CA ASP A 16 -4.54 -4.82 9.22
C ASP A 16 -3.35 -5.56 8.62
N LEU A 17 -2.76 -6.52 9.35
CA LEU A 17 -1.70 -7.38 8.81
C LEU A 17 -2.20 -8.26 7.66
N LEU A 18 -3.35 -8.90 7.83
CA LEU A 18 -3.92 -9.75 6.78
C LEU A 18 -4.31 -8.93 5.55
N ALA A 19 -4.94 -7.77 5.74
CA ALA A 19 -5.31 -6.86 4.65
C ALA A 19 -4.07 -6.35 3.91
N GLY A 20 -3.04 -5.92 4.65
CA GLY A 20 -1.77 -5.48 4.05
C GLY A 20 -1.07 -6.58 3.25
N LEU A 21 -1.05 -7.81 3.76
CA LEU A 21 -0.47 -8.96 3.04
C LEU A 21 -1.25 -9.26 1.75
N VAL A 22 -2.57 -9.34 1.84
CA VAL A 22 -3.43 -9.65 0.68
C VAL A 22 -3.26 -8.57 -0.40
N VAL A 23 -3.22 -7.30 0.00
CA VAL A 23 -3.06 -6.21 -0.96
C VAL A 23 -1.66 -6.18 -1.55
N ALA A 24 -0.61 -6.41 -0.77
CA ALA A 24 0.74 -6.53 -1.29
C ALA A 24 0.85 -7.63 -2.36
N LEU A 25 0.19 -8.78 -2.15
CA LEU A 25 0.13 -9.85 -3.14
C LEU A 25 -0.67 -9.46 -4.39
N ALA A 26 -1.76 -8.70 -4.23
CA ALA A 26 -2.58 -8.22 -5.34
C ALA A 26 -1.85 -7.17 -6.21
N LEU A 27 -1.01 -6.33 -5.60
CA LEU A 27 -0.27 -5.25 -6.28
C LEU A 27 0.86 -5.75 -7.19
N ILE A 28 1.41 -6.94 -6.94
CA ILE A 28 2.51 -7.50 -7.75
C ILE A 28 2.12 -7.66 -9.22
N PRO A 29 1.06 -8.41 -9.58
CA PRO A 29 0.67 -8.54 -10.99
C PRO A 29 0.18 -7.21 -11.60
N GLU A 30 -0.49 -6.35 -10.82
CA GLU A 30 -0.99 -5.05 -11.28
C GLU A 30 0.18 -4.13 -11.70
N ALA A 31 1.17 -3.94 -10.83
CA ALA A 31 2.34 -3.10 -11.10
C ALA A 31 3.18 -3.62 -12.27
N ILE A 32 3.28 -4.95 -12.43
CA ILE A 32 3.98 -5.58 -13.57
C ILE A 32 3.23 -5.29 -14.88
N ALA A 33 1.92 -5.48 -14.91
CA ALA A 33 1.10 -5.26 -16.10
C ALA A 33 1.17 -3.81 -16.57
N PHE A 34 1.02 -2.85 -15.67
CA PHE A 34 1.08 -1.44 -16.02
C PHE A 34 2.47 -0.96 -16.39
N SER A 35 3.52 -1.46 -15.75
CA SER A 35 4.90 -1.16 -16.15
C SER A 35 5.19 -1.59 -17.58
N ILE A 36 4.69 -2.76 -17.98
CA ILE A 36 4.82 -3.27 -19.36
C ILE A 36 4.07 -2.36 -20.34
N ILE A 37 2.85 -1.92 -19.99
CA ILE A 37 2.07 -0.99 -20.82
C ILE A 37 2.77 0.37 -20.96
N ALA A 38 3.38 0.86 -19.88
CA ALA A 38 4.13 2.12 -19.85
C ALA A 38 5.51 2.04 -20.53
N GLY A 39 5.95 0.85 -20.96
CA GLY A 39 7.25 0.64 -21.61
C GLY A 39 8.45 0.77 -20.66
N VAL A 40 8.23 0.66 -19.35
CA VAL A 40 9.27 0.70 -18.31
C VAL A 40 9.54 -0.70 -17.75
N ASP A 41 10.74 -0.91 -17.22
CA ASP A 41 11.06 -2.19 -16.57
C ASP A 41 10.09 -2.47 -15.40
N PRO A 42 9.52 -3.68 -15.30
CA PRO A 42 8.58 -4.06 -14.23
C PRO A 42 9.10 -3.81 -12.81
N LYS A 43 10.43 -3.83 -12.65
CA LYS A 43 11.10 -3.52 -11.40
C LYS A 43 10.82 -2.10 -10.93
N VAL A 44 10.73 -1.14 -11.87
CA VAL A 44 10.49 0.27 -11.57
C VAL A 44 9.08 0.47 -10.99
N GLY A 45 8.06 -0.20 -11.54
CA GLY A 45 6.69 -0.12 -10.99
C GLY A 45 6.57 -0.71 -9.59
N LEU A 46 7.29 -1.81 -9.32
CA LEU A 46 7.37 -2.40 -7.97
C LEU A 46 8.05 -1.45 -6.97
N TYR A 47 9.18 -0.83 -7.34
CA TYR A 47 9.86 0.13 -6.47
C TYR A 47 9.01 1.39 -6.23
N ALA A 48 8.36 1.90 -7.27
CA ALA A 48 7.48 3.06 -7.15
C ALA A 48 6.30 2.77 -6.21
N SER A 49 5.63 1.62 -6.40
CA SER A 49 4.53 1.18 -5.53
C SER A 49 4.96 1.05 -4.08
N PHE A 50 6.13 0.47 -3.80
CA PHE A 50 6.65 0.35 -2.45
C PHE A 50 6.92 1.72 -1.80
N CYS A 51 7.61 2.61 -2.53
CA CYS A 51 7.91 3.96 -2.02
C CYS A 51 6.63 4.75 -1.70
N ILE A 52 5.63 4.70 -2.59
CA ILE A 52 4.34 5.38 -2.38
C ILE A 52 3.61 4.79 -1.18
N ALA A 53 3.55 3.46 -1.05
CA ALA A 53 2.89 2.78 0.06
C ALA A 53 3.51 3.16 1.41
N VAL A 54 4.85 3.21 1.49
CA VAL A 54 5.57 3.62 2.71
C VAL A 54 5.28 5.08 3.05
N VAL A 55 5.37 6.00 2.08
CA VAL A 55 5.12 7.43 2.32
C VAL A 55 3.68 7.65 2.80
N ILE A 56 2.70 7.09 2.10
CA ILE A 56 1.28 7.25 2.40
C ILE A 56 0.88 6.55 3.71
N ALA A 57 1.56 5.49 4.13
CA ALA A 57 1.34 4.90 5.45
C ALA A 57 1.60 5.89 6.60
N PHE A 58 2.51 6.86 6.41
CA PHE A 58 2.80 7.89 7.41
C PHE A 58 2.06 9.21 7.16
N THR A 59 1.94 9.64 5.91
CA THR A 59 1.37 10.95 5.55
C THR A 59 -0.10 10.90 5.13
N GLY A 60 -0.68 9.70 5.02
CA GLY A 60 -2.05 9.48 4.57
C GLY A 60 -3.09 9.99 5.56
N GLY A 61 -4.12 10.68 5.05
CA GLY A 61 -5.17 11.28 5.88
C GLY A 61 -6.40 10.41 6.13
N ARG A 62 -6.48 9.20 5.54
CA ARG A 62 -7.64 8.32 5.63
C ARG A 62 -7.22 6.87 5.92
N PRO A 63 -7.53 6.33 7.11
CA PRO A 63 -7.26 4.95 7.46
C PRO A 63 -7.87 3.99 6.44
N GLY A 64 -7.11 2.97 6.05
CA GLY A 64 -7.55 1.93 5.11
C GLY A 64 -7.49 2.30 3.62
N MET A 65 -7.04 3.50 3.25
CA MET A 65 -6.73 3.79 1.84
C MET A 65 -5.35 3.25 1.46
N ILE A 66 -5.25 2.72 0.25
CA ILE A 66 -4.02 2.16 -0.30
C ILE A 66 -3.67 2.95 -1.56
N SER A 67 -2.40 3.32 -1.68
CA SER A 67 -1.86 4.01 -2.85
C SER A 67 -0.64 3.26 -3.35
N ALA A 68 -0.61 3.02 -4.65
CA ALA A 68 0.46 2.32 -5.34
C ALA A 68 0.69 2.97 -6.69
N ALA A 69 1.82 2.64 -7.32
CA ALA A 69 2.06 2.99 -8.72
C ALA A 69 1.31 1.97 -9.58
N THR A 70 0.07 2.34 -9.91
CA THR A 70 -0.75 1.70 -10.94
C THR A 70 -0.40 2.31 -12.28
#